data_AF-A0AA36CJE6-F1
#
_entry.id   AF-A0AA36CJE6-F1
#
_cell.length_a   1.000
_cell.length_b   1.000
_cell.length_c   1.000
_cell.angle_alpha   90.00
_cell.angle_beta   90.00
_cell.angle_gamma   90.00
#
_symmetry.space_group_name_H-M   'P 1'
#
loop_
_entity.id
_entity.type
_entity.pdbx_description
1 polymer ?
#
loop_
_entity_poly.entity_id
_entity_poly.type
_entity_poly.pdbx_seq_one_letter_code
_entity_poly.pdbx_strand_id
1 'polypeptide(L)'
;MKAVLALLALVALTYAQRPTGTGVPPTYSPCQVCHYIVSQAEHHLRRGRVDQGELQIALLQECETLRRFQGQGAVDSCVSLVDNNIATLVTDVNANKSVDDICKDIKQC
;
A
#
# COMPACT_ATOMS: atom_id res chain seq x y z
N MET A 1 50.24 3.34 51.21
CA MET A 1 49.89 4.51 50.38
C MET A 1 50.48 4.32 48.98
N LYS A 2 49.72 3.77 48.04
CA LYS A 2 50.09 3.70 46.62
C LYS A 2 48.83 3.85 45.76
N ALA A 3 48.85 4.90 44.93
CA ALA A 3 48.11 5.08 43.69
C ALA A 3 46.56 5.07 43.75
N VAL A 4 46.01 6.24 44.03
CA VAL A 4 44.72 6.70 43.49
C VAL A 4 44.98 7.22 42.07
N LEU A 5 44.04 7.00 41.14
CA LEU A 5 43.93 7.53 39.76
C LEU A 5 44.44 6.62 38.62
N ALA A 6 43.51 5.85 38.03
CA ALA A 6 43.47 5.57 36.60
C ALA A 6 42.00 5.25 36.21
N LEU A 7 41.31 6.25 35.65
CA LEU A 7 40.79 6.25 34.27
C LEU A 7 39.79 5.10 34.02
N LEU A 8 38.51 5.24 34.38
CA LEU A 8 37.43 5.78 33.52
C LEU A 8 37.54 5.43 32.03
N ALA A 9 36.43 4.86 31.54
CA ALA A 9 35.97 4.78 30.15
C ALA A 9 36.46 3.62 29.27
N LEU A 10 35.89 2.42 29.49
CA LEU A 10 35.65 1.45 28.42
C LEU A 10 34.31 0.73 28.63
N VAL A 11 33.21 1.51 28.71
CA VAL A 11 31.89 0.98 28.35
C VAL A 11 31.73 1.27 26.88
N ALA A 12 32.21 0.35 26.04
CA ALA A 12 31.96 0.41 24.61
C ALA A 12 30.44 0.32 24.41
N LEU A 13 29.83 1.46 24.08
CA LEU A 13 28.49 1.53 23.51
C LEU A 13 28.48 0.69 22.23
N THR A 14 28.11 -0.59 22.31
CA THR A 14 27.59 -1.30 21.13
C THR A 14 26.11 -1.00 21.01
N TYR A 15 25.77 0.30 20.88
CA TYR A 15 24.45 0.70 20.44
C TYR A 15 24.33 0.34 18.96
N ALA A 16 23.60 -0.75 18.72
CA ALA A 16 22.73 -0.94 17.57
C ALA A 16 23.21 -0.35 16.24
N GLN A 17 24.01 -1.11 15.49
CA GLN A 17 24.00 -0.99 14.03
C GLN A 17 22.67 -1.56 13.54
N ARG A 18 21.57 -0.81 13.69
CA ARG A 18 20.37 -1.06 12.88
C ARG A 18 20.79 -0.80 11.44
N PRO A 19 20.64 -1.75 10.51
CA PRO A 19 20.90 -1.46 9.12
C PRO A 19 20.04 -0.25 8.77
N THR A 20 20.69 0.85 8.41
CA THR A 20 20.04 1.98 7.76
C THR A 20 19.57 1.45 6.41
N GLY A 21 18.39 0.83 6.41
CA GLY A 21 17.63 0.60 5.20
C GLY A 21 17.58 1.94 4.50
N THR A 22 18.11 1.98 3.28
CA THR A 22 18.05 3.11 2.38
C THR A 22 16.66 3.72 2.48
N GLY A 23 16.56 5.02 2.74
CA GLY A 23 15.31 5.76 2.96
C GLY A 23 14.40 5.88 1.73
N VAL A 24 14.36 4.85 0.89
CA VAL A 24 13.40 4.67 -0.18
C VAL A 24 12.16 4.03 0.45
N PRO A 25 11.00 4.69 0.42
CA PRO A 25 9.77 4.05 0.87
C PRO A 25 9.54 2.76 0.06
N PRO A 26 9.15 1.66 0.72
CA PRO A 26 8.93 0.40 0.01
C PRO A 26 7.86 0.61 -1.06
N THR A 27 8.20 0.25 -2.30
CA THR A 27 7.25 0.26 -3.41
C THR A 27 6.13 -0.72 -3.11
N TYR A 28 4.88 -0.30 -3.31
CA TYR A 28 3.73 -1.18 -3.12
C TYR A 28 3.81 -2.36 -4.09
N SER A 29 3.62 -3.56 -3.54
CA SER A 29 3.38 -4.77 -4.34
C SER A 29 2.02 -4.67 -5.06
N PRO A 30 1.81 -5.46 -6.14
CA PRO A 30 0.52 -5.54 -6.81
C PRO A 30 -0.64 -5.86 -5.84
N CYS A 31 -0.40 -6.77 -4.90
CA CYS A 31 -1.37 -7.13 -3.87
C CYS A 31 -1.75 -5.94 -2.97
N GLN A 32 -0.77 -5.13 -2.56
CA GLN A 32 -1.03 -3.91 -1.78
C GLN A 32 -1.80 -2.84 -2.58
N VAL A 33 -1.49 -2.67 -3.86
CA VAL A 33 -2.26 -1.79 -4.75
C VAL A 33 -3.70 -2.27 -4.89
N CYS A 34 -3.90 -3.58 -5.05
CA CYS A 34 -5.24 -4.16 -5.09
C CYS A 34 -6.02 -3.91 -3.79
N HIS A 35 -5.41 -4.19 -2.64
CA HIS A 35 -6.06 -3.98 -1.34
C HIS A 35 -6.49 -2.53 -1.16
N TYR A 36 -5.65 -1.59 -1.58
CA TYR A 36 -5.98 -0.17 -1.60
C TYR A 36 -7.21 0.10 -2.47
N ILE A 37 -7.21 -0.34 -3.73
CA ILE A 37 -8.31 -0.09 -4.67
C ILE A 37 -9.62 -0.74 -4.25
N VAL A 38 -9.61 -1.98 -3.77
CA VAL A 38 -10.82 -2.64 -3.28
C VAL A 38 -11.40 -1.89 -2.07
N SER A 39 -10.54 -1.42 -1.16
CA SER A 39 -10.98 -0.60 -0.01
C SER A 39 -11.65 0.71 -0.45
N GLN A 40 -11.12 1.37 -1.49
CA GLN A 40 -11.75 2.56 -2.06
C GLN A 40 -13.06 2.21 -2.78
N ALA A 41 -13.11 1.09 -3.49
CA ALA A 41 -14.33 0.64 -4.16
C ALA A 41 -15.46 0.38 -3.16
N GLU A 42 -15.16 -0.31 -2.06
CA GLU A 42 -16.08 -0.49 -0.94
C GLU A 42 -16.56 0.85 -0.38
N HIS A 43 -15.66 1.81 -0.19
CA HIS A 43 -15.99 3.14 0.31
C HIS A 43 -17.01 3.85 -0.59
N HIS A 44 -16.77 3.88 -1.89
CA HIS A 44 -17.63 4.55 -2.86
C HIS A 44 -19.00 3.87 -2.98
N LEU A 45 -19.02 2.54 -3.12
CA LEU A 45 -20.26 1.77 -3.27
C LEU A 45 -21.13 1.75 -2.02
N ARG A 46 -20.53 1.82 -0.81
CA ARG A 46 -21.30 1.85 0.45
C ARG A 46 -21.81 3.23 0.81
N ARG A 47 -21.16 4.31 0.37
CA ARG A 47 -21.55 5.70 0.69
C ARG A 47 -22.50 6.33 -0.33
N GLY A 48 -22.65 5.74 -1.51
CA GLY A 48 -23.61 6.18 -2.51
C GLY A 48 -23.83 5.12 -3.58
N ARG A 49 -24.99 5.14 -4.24
CA ARG A 49 -25.20 4.36 -5.47
C ARG A 49 -24.45 5.04 -6.61
N VAL A 50 -23.14 4.82 -6.67
CA VAL A 50 -22.35 5.16 -7.86
C VAL A 50 -22.53 4.05 -8.88
N ASP A 51 -22.73 4.41 -10.15
CA ASP A 51 -22.72 3.40 -11.21
C ASP A 51 -21.28 2.93 -11.51
N GLN A 52 -21.13 1.92 -12.36
CA GLN A 52 -19.82 1.35 -12.68
C GLN A 52 -18.86 2.39 -13.30
N GLY A 53 -19.38 3.29 -14.14
CA GLY A 53 -18.57 4.31 -14.81
C GLY A 53 -18.10 5.38 -13.84
N GLU A 54 -19.00 5.84 -12.97
CA GLU A 54 -18.67 6.76 -11.87
C GLU A 54 -17.65 6.15 -10.91
N LEU A 55 -17.79 4.87 -10.58
CA LEU A 55 -16.82 4.14 -9.77
C LEU A 55 -15.46 4.08 -10.46
N GLN A 56 -15.41 3.76 -11.76
CA GLN A 56 -14.15 3.69 -12.49
C GLN A 56 -13.41 5.04 -12.44
N ILE A 57 -14.11 6.14 -12.70
CA ILE A 57 -13.53 7.49 -12.65
C ILE A 57 -12.98 7.78 -11.25
N ALA A 58 -13.74 7.45 -10.19
CA ALA A 58 -13.29 7.65 -8.82
C ALA A 58 -12.03 6.83 -8.50
N LEU A 59 -12.00 5.55 -8.87
CA LEU A 59 -10.83 4.68 -8.62
C LEU A 59 -9.60 5.10 -9.43
N LEU A 60 -9.77 5.63 -10.65
CA LEU A 60 -8.66 6.19 -11.43
C LEU A 60 -8.09 7.46 -10.78
N GLN A 61 -8.93 8.30 -10.15
CA GLN A 61 -8.46 9.43 -9.34
C GLN A 61 -7.69 8.94 -8.11
N GLU A 62 -8.12 7.85 -7.49
CA GLU A 62 -7.40 7.21 -6.39
C GLU A 62 -6.02 6.70 -6.83
N CYS A 63 -5.90 6.12 -8.02
CA CYS A 63 -4.62 5.73 -8.60
C CYS A 63 -3.63 6.90 -8.73
N GLU A 64 -4.12 8.08 -9.11
CA GLU A 64 -3.29 9.28 -9.24
C GLU A 64 -2.70 9.76 -7.90
N THR A 65 -3.36 9.46 -6.78
CA THR A 65 -2.84 9.79 -5.44
C THR A 65 -1.55 9.02 -5.12
N LEU A 66 -1.38 7.82 -5.69
CA LEU A 66 -0.20 6.98 -5.49
C LEU A 66 1.06 7.62 -6.07
N ARG A 67 0.94 8.49 -7.09
CA ARG A 67 2.11 9.11 -7.76
C ARG A 67 3.05 9.77 -6.77
N ARG A 68 2.50 10.48 -5.77
CA ARG A 68 3.28 11.24 -4.79
C ARG A 68 4.13 10.35 -3.87
N PHE A 69 3.70 9.12 -3.64
CA PHE A 69 4.29 8.22 -2.64
C PHE A 69 5.01 7.02 -3.25
N GLN A 70 4.60 6.60 -4.44
CA GLN A 70 4.99 5.34 -5.07
C GLN A 70 5.56 5.53 -6.50
N GLY A 71 5.48 6.74 -7.06
CA GLY A 71 5.95 7.05 -8.40
C GLY A 71 5.01 6.58 -9.52
N GLN A 72 5.41 6.80 -10.77
CA GLN A 72 4.55 6.56 -11.93
C GLN A 72 4.23 5.08 -12.16
N GLY A 73 5.17 4.16 -11.90
CA GLY A 73 4.93 2.72 -12.12
C GLY A 73 3.79 2.16 -11.28
N ALA A 74 3.59 2.68 -10.06
CA ALA A 74 2.45 2.30 -9.22
C ALA A 74 1.13 2.85 -9.75
N VAL A 75 1.15 4.06 -10.33
CA VAL A 75 -0.02 4.63 -11.02
C VAL A 75 -0.40 3.75 -12.21
N ASP A 76 0.57 3.39 -13.06
CA ASP A 76 0.32 2.58 -14.26
C ASP A 76 -0.25 1.21 -13.90
N SER A 77 0.33 0.56 -12.87
CA SER A 77 -0.17 -0.71 -12.36
C SER A 77 -1.59 -0.59 -11.78
N CYS A 78 -1.88 0.51 -11.08
CA CYS A 78 -3.18 0.77 -10.49
C CYS A 78 -4.25 1.02 -11.57
N VAL A 79 -3.95 1.87 -12.56
CA VAL A 79 -4.83 2.16 -13.69
C VAL A 79 -5.15 0.86 -14.45
N SER A 80 -4.13 0.05 -14.74
CA SER A 80 -4.32 -1.24 -15.40
C SER A 80 -5.19 -2.20 -14.58
N LEU A 81 -5.04 -2.22 -13.26
CA LEU A 81 -5.89 -3.01 -12.38
C LEU A 81 -7.36 -2.58 -12.49
N VAL A 82 -7.63 -1.27 -12.41
CA VAL A 82 -8.98 -0.72 -12.47
C VAL A 82 -9.63 -0.99 -13.84
N ASP A 83 -8.96 -0.64 -14.93
CA ASP A 83 -9.51 -0.76 -16.28
C ASP A 83 -9.84 -2.20 -16.68
N ASN A 84 -8.99 -3.15 -16.27
CA ASN A 84 -9.18 -4.56 -16.61
C ASN A 84 -10.20 -5.27 -15.72
N ASN A 85 -10.49 -4.74 -14.52
CA ASN A 85 -11.23 -5.49 -13.50
C ASN A 85 -12.45 -4.75 -12.92
N ILE A 86 -12.83 -3.57 -13.43
CA ILE A 86 -13.93 -2.77 -12.86
C ILE A 86 -15.24 -3.55 -12.70
N ALA A 87 -15.61 -4.39 -13.67
CA ALA A 87 -16.83 -5.20 -13.60
C ALA A 87 -16.76 -6.24 -12.46
N THR A 88 -15.59 -6.87 -12.29
CA THR A 88 -15.33 -7.81 -11.19
C THR A 88 -15.36 -7.10 -9.84
N LEU A 89 -14.71 -5.94 -9.74
CA LEU A 89 -14.70 -5.12 -8.52
C LEU A 89 -16.13 -4.74 -8.09
N VAL A 90 -16.97 -4.26 -9.01
CA VAL A 90 -18.38 -3.95 -8.72
C VAL A 90 -19.13 -5.19 -8.25
N THR A 91 -19.00 -6.30 -8.97
CA THR A 91 -19.74 -7.53 -8.68
C THR A 91 -19.36 -8.08 -7.31
N ASP A 92 -18.07 -8.19 -7.05
CA ASP A 92 -17.56 -8.86 -5.86
C ASP A 92 -17.70 -8.01 -4.59
N VAL A 93 -17.51 -6.69 -4.69
CA VAL A 93 -17.78 -5.78 -3.57
C VAL A 93 -19.27 -5.80 -3.20
N ASN A 94 -20.18 -5.79 -4.19
CA ASN A 94 -21.62 -5.91 -3.93
C ASN A 94 -22.01 -7.29 -3.35
N ALA A 95 -21.26 -8.33 -3.70
CA ALA A 95 -21.39 -9.66 -3.09
C ALA A 95 -20.79 -9.75 -1.68
N ASN A 96 -20.21 -8.66 -1.15
CA ASN A 96 -19.50 -8.62 0.14
C ASN A 96 -18.37 -9.66 0.24
N LYS A 97 -17.67 -9.94 -0.87
CA LYS A 97 -16.41 -10.69 -0.79
C LYS A 97 -15.38 -9.91 0.02
N SER A 98 -14.46 -10.62 0.66
CA SER A 98 -13.35 -9.99 1.38
C SER A 98 -12.35 -9.37 0.40
N VAL A 99 -11.64 -8.34 0.84
CA VAL A 99 -10.56 -7.70 0.05
C VAL A 99 -9.56 -8.74 -0.47
N ASP A 100 -9.14 -9.66 0.39
CA ASP A 100 -8.19 -10.71 0.04
C ASP A 100 -8.73 -11.65 -1.05
N ASP A 101 -10.00 -12.03 -0.98
CA ASP A 101 -10.62 -12.92 -1.98
C ASP A 101 -10.77 -12.21 -3.32
N ILE A 102 -11.20 -10.95 -3.32
CA ILE A 102 -11.30 -10.13 -4.54
C ILE A 102 -9.92 -10.02 -5.20
N CYS A 103 -8.89 -9.72 -4.42
CA CYS A 103 -7.54 -9.55 -4.95
C CYS A 103 -6.90 -10.84 -5.47
N LYS A 104 -7.28 -12.01 -4.93
CA LYS A 104 -6.93 -13.32 -5.50
C LYS A 104 -7.69 -13.61 -6.79
N ASP A 105 -8.99 -13.30 -6.84
CA ASP A 105 -9.83 -13.53 -8.02
C ASP A 105 -9.31 -12.74 -9.24
N ILE A 106 -8.82 -11.52 -9.01
CA ILE A 106 -8.19 -10.68 -10.06
C ILE A 106 -6.67 -10.88 -10.20
N LYS A 107 -6.11 -11.88 -9.52
CA LYS A 107 -4.70 -12.34 -9.61
C LYS A 107 -3.66 -11.26 -9.30
N GLN A 108 -3.97 -10.39 -8.35
CA GLN A 108 -3.03 -9.37 -7.83
C GLN A 108 -2.38 -9.82 -6.52
N CYS A 109 -3.09 -10.71 -5.82
CA CYS A 109 -2.60 -11.64 -4.81
C CYS A 109 -2.89 -13.07 -5.34
#